data_AF-A0A6G0VK03-F1
#
_entry.id   AF-A0A6G0VK03-F1
#
_cell.length_a   1.000
_cell.length_b   1.000
_cell.length_c   1.000
_cell.angle_alpha   90.00
_cell.angle_beta   90.00
_cell.angle_gamma   90.00
#
_symmetry.space_group_name_H-M   'P 1'
#
loop_
_entity.id
_entity.type
_entity.pdbx_description
1 polymer ?
#
loop_
_entity_poly.entity_id
_entity_poly.type
_entity_poly.pdbx_seq_one_letter_code
_entity_poly.pdbx_strand_id
1 'polypeptide(L)'
;MFEIFKFKSKTIEEIPTGSTDTTDQPEPIVDDFDLDLGDLESGPKRPKLKQFPLTQFGSQKRGFNSSYYVNNNWLEYSINKDAIFCYACRIFGNNHTEPTFTSVGFKNWKKLCGSRGLKNGKQSKLDAHASTKTHLTCMAKWSGHNITVQKTGTVHTQLTTQHQLEIAANREYMNSLIDITLYLATQGLAFRGHDENKTSLNQGNFKEACVLFSKHMPKFSEIFSKDTNYTSH
;
A
#
# COMPACT_ATOMS: atom_id res chain seq x y z
N MET A 1 60.85 3.69 3.05
CA MET A 1 60.54 2.45 3.80
C MET A 1 59.14 2.64 4.34
N PHE A 2 58.13 2.12 3.64
CA PHE A 2 56.71 2.32 3.96
C PHE A 2 56.27 1.24 4.97
N GLU A 3 55.88 1.64 6.19
CA GLU A 3 55.21 0.74 7.13
C GLU A 3 53.72 0.64 6.80
N ILE A 4 53.28 -0.59 6.57
CA ILE A 4 51.89 -0.97 6.30
C ILE A 4 51.16 -1.04 7.64
N PHE A 5 50.28 -0.08 7.92
CA PHE A 5 49.34 -0.18 9.04
C PHE A 5 48.29 -1.25 8.75
N LYS A 6 48.45 -2.45 9.33
CA LYS A 6 47.41 -3.48 9.37
C LYS A 6 46.39 -3.15 10.46
N PHE A 7 45.19 -2.73 10.07
CA PHE A 7 44.04 -2.69 10.98
C PHE A 7 43.47 -4.12 11.14
N LYS A 8 43.51 -4.66 12.36
CA LYS A 8 42.81 -5.90 12.72
C LYS A 8 41.32 -5.61 12.89
N SER A 9 40.46 -6.36 12.21
CA SER A 9 39.02 -6.41 12.46
C SER A 9 38.77 -6.98 13.87
N LYS A 10 38.00 -6.26 14.67
CA LYS A 10 37.43 -6.76 15.92
C LYS A 10 36.01 -7.22 15.63
N THR A 11 35.78 -8.51 15.83
CA THR A 11 34.46 -9.15 15.81
C THR A 11 33.59 -8.53 16.90
N ILE A 12 32.40 -8.06 16.54
CA ILE A 12 31.39 -7.61 17.51
C ILE A 12 30.59 -8.84 17.92
N GLU A 13 30.60 -9.13 19.22
CA GLU A 13 29.84 -10.18 19.89
C GLU A 13 28.33 -9.87 19.88
N GLU A 14 27.53 -10.90 19.66
CA GLU A 14 26.07 -10.89 19.79
C GLU A 14 25.67 -10.69 21.26
N ILE A 15 24.71 -9.80 21.53
CA ILE A 15 24.09 -9.62 22.86
C ILE A 15 22.62 -10.08 22.79
N PRO A 16 22.09 -10.76 23.83
CA PRO A 16 20.95 -11.66 23.72
C PRO A 16 19.58 -10.97 23.72
N THR A 17 18.61 -11.69 23.16
CA THR A 17 17.16 -11.44 23.20
C THR A 17 16.63 -11.37 24.62
N GLY A 18 16.07 -10.21 25.00
CA GLY A 18 15.38 -9.98 26.27
C GLY A 18 13.95 -9.53 26.03
N SER A 19 13.01 -10.35 26.51
CA SER A 19 11.58 -10.13 26.62
C SER A 19 11.22 -9.19 27.77
N THR A 20 10.36 -8.20 27.51
CA THR A 20 9.52 -7.50 28.51
C THR A 20 8.20 -7.16 27.82
N ASP A 21 7.13 -7.89 28.11
CA ASP A 21 6.18 -7.65 29.19
C ASP A 21 5.21 -6.50 28.88
N THR A 22 3.97 -6.95 28.74
CA THR A 22 2.67 -6.31 28.59
C THR A 22 2.49 -5.03 29.40
N THR A 23 2.23 -3.93 28.70
CA THR A 23 1.47 -2.80 29.26
C THR A 23 0.12 -2.73 28.56
N ASP A 24 -0.91 -3.11 29.32
CA ASP A 24 -2.32 -2.83 29.08
C ASP A 24 -2.51 -1.36 28.68
N GLN A 25 -2.82 -1.14 27.41
CA GLN A 25 -3.59 0.00 26.97
C GLN A 25 -4.88 -0.58 26.40
N PRO A 26 -6.06 -0.13 26.84
CA PRO A 26 -7.30 -0.64 26.28
C PRO A 26 -7.29 -0.33 24.79
N GLU A 27 -7.22 -1.38 23.97
CA GLU A 27 -7.37 -1.28 22.53
C GLU A 27 -8.63 -0.43 22.27
N PRO A 28 -8.55 0.56 21.36
CA PRO A 28 -9.72 1.32 20.99
C PRO A 28 -10.77 0.30 20.55
N ILE A 29 -11.94 0.31 21.21
CA ILE A 29 -13.06 -0.56 20.89
C ILE A 29 -13.37 -0.33 19.41
N VAL A 30 -12.83 -1.22 18.57
CA VAL A 30 -13.15 -1.28 17.16
C VAL A 30 -14.55 -1.83 17.15
N ASP A 31 -15.50 -0.91 16.98
CA ASP A 31 -16.90 -1.21 16.71
C ASP A 31 -16.94 -2.40 15.71
N ASP A 32 -17.49 -3.54 16.15
CA ASP A 32 -17.48 -4.87 15.52
C ASP A 32 -18.24 -4.90 14.18
N PHE A 33 -17.80 -4.06 13.24
CA PHE A 33 -18.37 -3.93 11.92
C PHE A 33 -17.84 -5.06 11.04
N ASP A 34 -18.61 -6.15 10.98
CA ASP A 34 -18.74 -7.02 9.81
C ASP A 34 -17.46 -7.76 9.36
N LEU A 35 -16.86 -8.54 10.27
CA LEU A 35 -15.81 -9.53 9.92
C LEU A 35 -16.24 -10.56 8.84
N ASP A 36 -17.52 -10.63 8.46
CA ASP A 36 -18.02 -11.57 7.46
C ASP A 36 -18.15 -10.99 6.03
N LEU A 37 -17.90 -9.69 5.85
CA LEU A 37 -17.80 -9.03 4.54
C LEU A 37 -16.34 -8.82 4.11
N GLY A 38 -16.14 -8.56 2.81
CA GLY A 38 -14.83 -8.32 2.24
C GLY A 38 -14.18 -7.01 2.69
N ASP A 39 -12.89 -6.87 2.49
CA ASP A 39 -12.18 -5.60 2.53
C ASP A 39 -11.30 -5.46 1.29
N LEU A 40 -10.53 -4.38 1.22
CA LEU A 40 -9.71 -4.06 0.05
C LEU A 40 -8.64 -5.13 -0.25
N GLU A 41 -8.21 -5.87 0.77
CA GLU A 41 -7.15 -6.89 0.69
C GLU A 41 -7.74 -8.28 0.40
N SER A 42 -8.78 -8.69 1.14
CA SER A 42 -9.43 -10.01 1.03
C SER A 42 -10.37 -10.14 -0.16
N GLY A 43 -10.86 -9.01 -0.69
CA GLY A 43 -11.84 -9.01 -1.77
C GLY A 43 -13.24 -9.48 -1.33
N PRO A 44 -14.16 -9.71 -2.28
CA PRO A 44 -15.55 -10.07 -1.97
C PRO A 44 -15.66 -11.43 -1.27
N LYS A 45 -16.32 -11.47 -0.10
CA LYS A 45 -16.60 -12.72 0.62
C LYS A 45 -17.85 -13.42 0.07
N ARG A 46 -17.68 -14.68 -0.37
CA ARG A 46 -18.73 -15.48 -1.03
C ARG A 46 -18.88 -16.86 -0.39
N PRO A 47 -19.39 -16.94 0.85
CA PRO A 47 -19.57 -18.22 1.52
C PRO A 47 -20.54 -19.13 0.76
N LYS A 48 -20.23 -20.43 0.70
CA LYS A 48 -21.13 -21.46 0.15
C LYS A 48 -21.66 -22.31 1.28
N LEU A 49 -22.85 -21.96 1.76
CA LEU A 49 -23.52 -22.72 2.82
C LEU A 49 -24.21 -23.95 2.22
N LYS A 50 -24.28 -25.05 3.00
CA LYS A 50 -25.11 -26.22 2.64
C LYS A 50 -26.56 -25.83 2.39
N GLN A 51 -27.05 -24.89 3.20
CA GLN A 51 -28.35 -24.27 3.05
C GLN A 51 -28.27 -22.83 3.57
N PHE A 52 -28.72 -21.88 2.76
CA PHE A 52 -28.89 -20.49 3.20
C PHE A 52 -30.19 -20.35 4.01
N PRO A 53 -30.24 -19.40 4.95
CA PRO A 53 -31.46 -19.09 5.69
C PRO A 53 -32.65 -18.85 4.76
N LEU A 54 -33.81 -19.36 5.18
CA LEU A 54 -35.06 -19.22 4.44
C LEU A 54 -36.00 -18.30 5.22
N THR A 55 -36.42 -17.22 4.58
CA THR A 55 -37.41 -16.28 5.11
C THR A 55 -38.76 -16.45 4.42
N GLN A 56 -39.85 -16.23 5.16
CA GLN A 56 -41.21 -16.39 4.66
C GLN A 56 -41.62 -15.19 3.80
N PHE A 57 -42.05 -15.44 2.56
CA PHE A 57 -42.60 -14.44 1.65
C PHE A 57 -43.98 -14.87 1.15
N GLY A 58 -45.04 -14.43 1.84
CA GLY A 58 -46.40 -14.89 1.58
C GLY A 58 -46.52 -16.37 1.95
N SER A 59 -46.88 -17.23 0.99
CA SER A 59 -46.98 -18.68 1.19
C SER A 59 -45.67 -19.45 0.95
N GLN A 60 -44.61 -18.79 0.47
CA GLN A 60 -43.38 -19.45 0.02
C GLN A 60 -42.20 -19.06 0.90
N LYS A 61 -41.34 -20.02 1.23
CA LYS A 61 -40.04 -19.77 1.84
C LYS A 61 -39.00 -19.52 0.76
N ARG A 62 -38.20 -18.47 0.90
CA ARG A 62 -37.16 -18.09 -0.06
C ARG A 62 -35.88 -17.74 0.68
N GLY A 63 -34.75 -17.94 0.02
CA GLY A 63 -33.42 -17.60 0.55
C GLY A 63 -32.48 -17.27 -0.59
N PHE A 64 -31.27 -16.86 -0.23
CA PHE A 64 -30.19 -16.69 -1.19
C PHE A 64 -29.74 -18.04 -1.79
N ASN A 65 -29.14 -17.99 -2.98
CA ASN A 65 -28.53 -19.15 -3.64
C ASN A 65 -27.14 -18.77 -4.16
N SER A 66 -26.13 -19.57 -3.84
CA SER A 66 -24.75 -19.29 -4.27
C SER A 66 -24.53 -19.28 -5.80
N SER A 67 -25.49 -19.78 -6.60
CA SER A 67 -25.42 -19.69 -8.07
C SER A 67 -25.38 -18.24 -8.58
N TYR A 68 -25.92 -17.28 -7.82
CA TYR A 68 -25.87 -15.86 -8.17
C TYR A 68 -24.43 -15.32 -8.25
N TYR A 69 -23.47 -15.93 -7.56
CA TYR A 69 -22.06 -15.52 -7.63
C TYR A 69 -21.42 -15.74 -9.00
N VAL A 70 -21.92 -16.70 -9.79
CA VAL A 70 -21.31 -17.06 -11.09
C VAL A 70 -21.40 -15.90 -12.06
N ASN A 71 -22.56 -15.24 -12.12
CA ASN A 71 -22.80 -14.13 -13.04
C ASN A 71 -22.52 -12.76 -12.40
N ASN A 72 -22.27 -12.71 -11.09
CA ASN A 72 -22.09 -11.48 -10.32
C ASN A 72 -20.85 -11.59 -9.44
N ASN A 73 -19.67 -11.37 -10.02
CA ASN A 73 -18.40 -11.38 -9.28
C ASN A 73 -18.29 -10.25 -8.22
N TRP A 74 -19.09 -9.21 -8.31
CA TRP A 74 -19.13 -8.14 -7.32
C TRP A 74 -20.02 -8.48 -6.12
N LEU A 75 -20.76 -9.58 -6.18
CA LEU A 75 -21.72 -9.96 -5.14
C LEU A 75 -21.01 -10.62 -3.96
N GLU A 76 -21.33 -10.15 -2.76
CA GLU A 76 -20.90 -10.73 -1.49
C GLU A 76 -22.14 -10.99 -0.61
N TYR A 77 -22.01 -11.88 0.37
CA TYR A 77 -23.11 -12.23 1.28
C TYR A 77 -22.62 -12.23 2.71
N SER A 78 -23.33 -11.50 3.57
CA SER A 78 -23.14 -11.52 5.02
C SER A 78 -23.99 -12.64 5.62
N ILE A 79 -23.33 -13.56 6.31
CA ILE A 79 -23.98 -14.63 7.09
C ILE A 79 -24.72 -14.01 8.27
N ASN A 80 -24.09 -13.02 8.91
CA ASN A 80 -24.62 -12.36 10.11
C ASN A 80 -25.91 -11.60 9.80
N LYS A 81 -25.99 -10.94 8.63
CA LYS A 81 -27.15 -10.12 8.25
C LYS A 81 -28.18 -10.86 7.39
N ASP A 82 -27.90 -12.09 6.94
CA ASP A 82 -28.69 -12.81 5.93
C ASP A 82 -29.05 -11.87 4.76
N ALA A 83 -28.03 -11.25 4.18
CA ALA A 83 -28.20 -10.21 3.18
C ALA A 83 -27.02 -10.20 2.19
N ILE A 84 -27.33 -9.81 0.94
CA ILE A 84 -26.32 -9.62 -0.10
C ILE A 84 -25.89 -8.15 -0.19
N PHE A 85 -24.64 -7.95 -0.53
CA PHE A 85 -24.03 -6.65 -0.76
C PHE A 85 -23.28 -6.65 -2.09
N CYS A 86 -23.00 -5.45 -2.59
CA CYS A 86 -22.11 -5.24 -3.71
C CYS A 86 -20.76 -4.78 -3.17
N TYR A 87 -19.77 -5.66 -3.21
CA TYR A 87 -18.41 -5.38 -2.76
C TYR A 87 -17.84 -4.13 -3.44
N ALA A 88 -17.95 -4.05 -4.78
CA ALA A 88 -17.42 -2.92 -5.53
C ALA A 88 -18.05 -1.58 -5.08
N CYS A 89 -19.38 -1.55 -4.90
CA CYS A 89 -20.07 -0.35 -4.45
C CYS A 89 -19.80 -0.01 -2.98
N ARG A 90 -19.62 -1.01 -2.11
CA ARG A 90 -19.34 -0.77 -0.69
C ARG A 90 -17.93 -0.21 -0.48
N ILE A 91 -16.95 -0.72 -1.22
CA ILE A 91 -15.54 -0.33 -1.08
C ILE A 91 -15.21 0.94 -1.89
N PHE A 92 -15.71 1.06 -3.13
CA PHE A 92 -15.32 2.14 -4.06
C PHE A 92 -16.41 3.17 -4.34
N GLY A 93 -17.57 3.01 -3.69
CA GLY A 93 -18.69 3.95 -3.75
C GLY A 93 -18.43 5.24 -2.99
N ASN A 94 -19.35 6.19 -3.15
CA ASN A 94 -19.39 7.44 -2.40
C ASN A 94 -20.73 7.57 -1.65
N ASN A 95 -20.93 8.69 -0.96
CA ASN A 95 -22.16 8.98 -0.18
C ASN A 95 -23.45 9.00 -1.02
N HIS A 96 -23.37 9.01 -2.35
CA HIS A 96 -24.53 8.94 -3.25
C HIS A 96 -24.87 7.51 -3.71
N THR A 97 -24.13 6.51 -3.23
CA THR A 97 -24.36 5.10 -3.59
C THR A 97 -25.60 4.57 -2.87
N GLU A 98 -26.42 3.79 -3.57
CA GLU A 98 -27.64 3.20 -2.99
C GLU A 98 -27.29 2.35 -1.75
N PRO A 99 -27.84 2.66 -0.56
CA PRO A 99 -27.48 1.98 0.69
C PRO A 99 -27.91 0.50 0.71
N THR A 100 -28.90 0.14 -0.13
CA THR A 100 -29.45 -1.21 -0.26
C THR A 100 -28.39 -2.29 -0.49
N PHE A 101 -27.32 -1.98 -1.23
CA PHE A 101 -26.24 -2.94 -1.54
C PHE A 101 -24.92 -2.59 -0.86
N THR A 102 -24.88 -1.62 0.06
CA THR A 102 -23.64 -1.16 0.70
C THR A 102 -23.70 -1.24 2.22
N SER A 103 -24.55 -0.46 2.89
CA SER A 103 -24.63 -0.41 4.35
C SER A 103 -25.77 -1.25 4.92
N VAL A 104 -26.91 -1.32 4.23
CA VAL A 104 -28.13 -1.99 4.73
C VAL A 104 -28.15 -3.47 4.36
N GLY A 105 -27.73 -3.80 3.13
CA GLY A 105 -27.80 -5.14 2.58
C GLY A 105 -29.18 -5.48 2.02
N PHE A 106 -29.19 -6.25 0.94
CA PHE A 106 -30.40 -6.65 0.25
C PHE A 106 -30.83 -8.05 0.68
N LYS A 107 -32.06 -8.20 1.18
CA LYS A 107 -32.62 -9.49 1.60
C LYS A 107 -34.03 -9.79 1.05
N ASN A 108 -34.49 -9.00 0.08
CA ASN A 108 -35.80 -9.26 -0.54
C ASN A 108 -35.68 -10.30 -1.66
N TRP A 109 -35.63 -11.57 -1.26
CA TRP A 109 -35.41 -12.72 -2.16
C TRP A 109 -36.49 -12.85 -3.24
N LYS A 110 -37.72 -12.37 -2.99
CA LYS A 110 -38.80 -12.34 -3.99
C LYS A 110 -38.46 -11.44 -5.18
N LYS A 111 -37.81 -10.29 -4.94
CA LYS A 111 -37.41 -9.34 -6.00
C LYS A 111 -36.06 -9.69 -6.63
N LEU A 112 -35.25 -10.53 -5.96
CA LEU A 112 -33.98 -11.01 -6.48
C LEU A 112 -34.14 -11.87 -7.75
N CYS A 113 -35.15 -12.74 -7.79
CA CYS A 113 -35.36 -13.69 -8.89
C CYS A 113 -36.12 -13.13 -10.11
N GLY A 114 -36.37 -11.81 -10.17
CA GLY A 114 -37.26 -11.20 -11.15
C GLY A 114 -38.72 -11.52 -10.81
N SER A 115 -39.57 -10.49 -10.72
CA SER A 115 -40.95 -10.68 -10.29
C SER A 115 -41.70 -11.56 -11.29
N ARG A 116 -42.37 -12.62 -10.81
CA ARG A 116 -43.46 -13.27 -11.55
C ARG A 116 -44.59 -12.24 -11.69
N GLY A 117 -44.62 -11.57 -12.84
CA GLY A 117 -45.65 -10.58 -13.18
C GLY A 117 -45.34 -9.98 -14.54
N LEU A 118 -45.92 -10.57 -15.59
CA LEU A 118 -45.80 -10.15 -16.99
C LEU A 118 -46.21 -8.68 -17.15
N LYS A 119 -45.29 -7.87 -17.67
CA LYS A 119 -45.43 -6.88 -18.77
C LYS A 119 -44.11 -6.10 -18.82
N ASN A 120 -43.36 -6.28 -19.91
CA ASN A 120 -42.18 -5.49 -20.30
C ASN A 120 -40.86 -5.82 -19.57
N GLY A 121 -40.04 -6.72 -20.15
CA GLY A 121 -38.59 -6.81 -19.93
C GLY A 121 -38.11 -7.21 -18.52
N LYS A 122 -37.70 -8.47 -18.34
CA LYS A 122 -37.13 -8.99 -17.08
C LYS A 122 -35.76 -8.37 -16.80
N GLN A 123 -35.68 -7.44 -15.85
CA GLN A 123 -34.44 -7.11 -15.18
C GLN A 123 -34.59 -7.48 -13.70
N SER A 124 -33.76 -8.40 -13.19
CA SER A 124 -33.75 -8.69 -11.75
C SER A 124 -33.25 -7.46 -10.98
N LYS A 125 -33.47 -7.42 -9.65
CA LYS A 125 -32.89 -6.31 -8.85
C LYS A 125 -31.35 -6.29 -8.93
N LEU A 126 -30.70 -7.44 -9.13
CA LEU A 126 -29.26 -7.52 -9.38
C LEU A 126 -28.88 -6.92 -10.73
N ASP A 127 -29.59 -7.32 -11.80
CA ASP A 127 -29.34 -6.79 -13.14
C ASP A 127 -29.57 -5.27 -13.19
N ALA A 128 -30.61 -4.79 -12.48
CA ALA A 128 -30.93 -3.38 -12.37
C ALA A 128 -29.79 -2.62 -11.70
N HIS A 129 -29.29 -3.14 -10.58
CA HIS A 129 -28.13 -2.58 -9.88
C HIS A 129 -26.87 -2.60 -10.77
N ALA A 130 -26.58 -3.72 -11.42
CA ALA A 130 -25.41 -3.88 -12.29
C ALA A 130 -25.40 -2.87 -13.46
N SER A 131 -26.57 -2.47 -13.94
CA SER A 131 -26.72 -1.47 -15.01
C SER A 131 -26.59 -0.01 -14.56
N THR A 132 -26.54 0.26 -13.24
CA THR A 132 -26.43 1.64 -12.75
C THR A 132 -25.06 2.25 -13.02
N LYS A 133 -25.03 3.55 -13.36
CA LYS A 133 -23.78 4.29 -13.58
C LYS A 133 -22.85 4.25 -12.35
N THR A 134 -23.42 4.29 -11.15
CA THR A 134 -22.68 4.20 -9.89
C THR A 134 -21.97 2.86 -9.78
N HIS A 135 -22.68 1.75 -10.01
CA HIS A 135 -22.10 0.41 -10.02
C HIS A 135 -20.97 0.29 -11.05
N LEU A 136 -21.22 0.68 -12.30
CA LEU A 136 -20.22 0.60 -13.38
C LEU A 136 -18.95 1.40 -13.05
N THR A 137 -19.10 2.57 -12.45
CA THR A 137 -17.97 3.39 -11.99
C THR A 137 -17.19 2.70 -10.87
N CYS A 138 -17.88 2.09 -9.90
CA CYS A 138 -17.24 1.35 -8.81
C CYS A 138 -16.52 0.09 -9.33
N MET A 139 -17.10 -0.61 -10.30
CA MET A 139 -16.46 -1.74 -10.98
C MET A 139 -15.19 -1.33 -11.71
N ALA A 140 -15.22 -0.19 -12.42
CA ALA A 140 -14.03 0.35 -13.09
C ALA A 140 -12.93 0.70 -12.08
N LYS A 141 -13.28 1.33 -10.95
CA LYS A 141 -12.34 1.61 -9.85
C LYS A 141 -11.75 0.33 -9.25
N TRP A 142 -12.58 -0.68 -9.00
CA TRP A 142 -12.12 -1.96 -8.46
C TRP A 142 -11.18 -2.68 -9.43
N SER A 143 -11.51 -2.71 -10.72
CA SER A 143 -10.64 -3.26 -11.76
C SER A 143 -9.29 -2.53 -11.80
N GLY A 144 -9.33 -1.19 -11.81
CA GLY A 144 -8.13 -0.36 -11.77
C GLY A 144 -7.26 -0.61 -10.54
N HIS A 145 -7.89 -0.72 -9.36
CA HIS A 145 -7.19 -1.05 -8.12
C HIS A 145 -6.47 -2.40 -8.20
N ASN A 146 -7.14 -3.45 -8.68
CA ASN A 146 -6.53 -4.78 -8.80
C ASN A 146 -5.33 -4.77 -9.76
N ILE A 147 -5.43 -4.03 -10.88
CA ILE A 147 -4.32 -3.87 -11.83
C ILE A 147 -3.15 -3.13 -11.17
N THR A 148 -3.42 -2.04 -10.44
CA THR A 148 -2.38 -1.27 -9.75
C THR A 148 -1.68 -2.11 -8.69
N VAL A 149 -2.43 -2.81 -7.82
CA VAL A 149 -1.84 -3.67 -6.79
C VAL A 149 -0.99 -4.78 -7.40
N GLN A 150 -1.42 -5.38 -8.51
CA GLN A 150 -0.62 -6.40 -9.21
C GLN A 150 0.66 -5.86 -9.84
N LYS A 151 0.66 -4.60 -10.34
CA LYS A 151 1.82 -4.01 -11.03
C LYS A 151 2.80 -3.32 -10.11
N THR A 152 2.30 -2.52 -9.17
CA THR A 152 3.11 -1.62 -8.34
C THR A 152 3.11 -2.00 -6.87
N GLY A 153 2.36 -3.03 -6.47
CA GLY A 153 2.12 -3.35 -5.08
C GLY A 153 1.28 -2.29 -4.36
N THR A 154 1.11 -2.46 -3.06
CA THR A 154 0.40 -1.52 -2.19
C THR A 154 1.22 -0.26 -1.90
N VAL A 155 0.59 0.80 -1.39
CA VAL A 155 1.30 2.03 -0.98
C VAL A 155 2.44 1.71 0.00
N HIS A 156 2.22 0.78 0.92
CA HIS A 156 3.25 0.35 1.88
C HIS A 156 4.48 -0.25 1.17
N THR A 157 4.27 -1.12 0.18
CA THR A 157 5.38 -1.69 -0.60
C THR A 157 6.13 -0.62 -1.40
N GLN A 158 5.43 0.38 -1.94
CA GLN A 158 6.04 1.47 -2.68
C GLN A 158 6.90 2.35 -1.78
N LEU A 159 6.39 2.74 -0.61
CA LEU A 159 7.14 3.51 0.39
C LEU A 159 8.40 2.77 0.85
N THR A 160 8.27 1.47 1.12
CA THR A 160 9.40 0.63 1.52
C THR A 160 10.45 0.58 0.41
N THR A 161 10.02 0.41 -0.84
CA THR A 161 10.92 0.39 -2.01
C THR A 161 11.65 1.71 -2.19
N GLN A 162 10.93 2.85 -2.10
CA GLN A 162 11.53 4.17 -2.19
C GLN A 162 12.55 4.42 -1.08
N HIS A 163 12.23 4.04 0.16
CA HIS A 163 13.16 4.15 1.28
C HIS A 163 14.43 3.32 1.06
N GLN A 164 14.32 2.10 0.53
CA GLN A 164 15.48 1.28 0.18
C GLN A 164 16.35 1.91 -0.92
N LEU A 165 15.73 2.52 -1.94
CA LEU A 165 16.45 3.24 -2.98
C LEU A 165 17.21 4.44 -2.43
N GLU A 166 16.60 5.18 -1.50
CA GLU A 166 17.23 6.32 -0.82
C GLU A 166 18.43 5.87 0.04
N ILE A 167 18.27 4.79 0.81
CA ILE A 167 19.39 4.18 1.55
C ILE A 167 20.53 3.79 0.60
N ALA A 168 20.21 3.14 -0.52
CA ALA A 168 21.21 2.72 -1.49
C ALA A 168 21.95 3.91 -2.10
N ALA A 169 21.23 4.98 -2.47
CA ALA A 169 21.82 6.21 -2.99
C ALA A 169 22.73 6.91 -1.96
N ASN A 170 22.30 6.98 -0.70
CA ASN A 170 23.09 7.56 0.39
C ASN A 170 24.37 6.74 0.65
N ARG A 171 24.30 5.41 0.57
CA ARG A 171 25.49 4.54 0.67
C ARG A 171 26.46 4.76 -0.49
N GLU A 172 25.96 4.85 -1.71
CA GLU A 172 26.77 5.11 -2.91
C GLU A 172 27.49 6.47 -2.81
N TYR A 173 26.78 7.50 -2.34
CA TYR A 173 27.34 8.83 -2.06
C TYR A 173 28.43 8.78 -0.98
N MET A 174 28.16 8.12 0.16
CA MET A 174 29.13 7.98 1.24
C MET A 174 30.38 7.22 0.80
N ASN A 175 30.24 6.16 0.01
CA ASN A 175 31.38 5.44 -0.56
C ASN A 175 32.23 6.34 -1.44
N SER A 176 31.61 7.20 -2.25
CA SER A 176 32.34 8.17 -3.07
C SER A 176 33.16 9.16 -2.21
N LEU A 177 32.59 9.64 -1.10
CA LEU A 177 33.34 10.50 -0.16
C LEU A 177 34.50 9.76 0.52
N ILE A 178 34.30 8.49 0.86
CA ILE A 178 35.35 7.62 1.41
C ILE A 178 36.46 7.42 0.37
N ASP A 179 36.12 7.15 -0.88
CA ASP A 179 37.09 6.95 -1.96
C ASP A 179 37.92 8.21 -2.22
N ILE A 180 37.28 9.39 -2.26
CA ILE A 180 37.97 10.68 -2.33
C ILE A 180 38.93 10.83 -1.15
N THR A 181 38.47 10.51 0.06
CA THR A 181 39.26 10.62 1.29
C THR A 181 40.49 9.70 1.24
N LEU A 182 40.30 8.44 0.87
CA LEU A 182 41.36 7.45 0.76
C LEU A 182 42.35 7.83 -0.34
N TYR A 183 41.86 8.32 -1.48
CA TYR A 183 42.72 8.80 -2.57
C TYR A 183 43.64 9.93 -2.09
N LEU A 184 43.09 10.97 -1.46
CA LEU A 184 43.90 12.10 -0.98
C LEU A 184 44.92 11.64 0.08
N ALA A 185 44.50 10.82 1.04
CA ALA A 185 45.38 10.30 2.08
C ALA A 185 46.53 9.46 1.52
N THR A 186 46.23 8.53 0.59
CA THR A 186 47.23 7.62 0.01
C THR A 186 48.23 8.35 -0.89
N GLN A 187 47.82 9.43 -1.55
CA GLN A 187 48.70 10.29 -2.35
C GLN A 187 49.43 11.35 -1.52
N GLY A 188 49.16 11.45 -0.21
CA GLY A 188 49.75 12.48 0.65
C GLY A 188 49.30 13.91 0.30
N LEU A 189 48.12 14.07 -0.30
CA LEU A 189 47.57 15.36 -0.68
C LEU A 189 46.85 16.01 0.51
N ALA A 190 47.04 17.32 0.66
CA ALA A 190 46.29 18.09 1.64
C ALA A 190 44.79 18.06 1.30
N PHE A 191 43.94 17.80 2.29
CA PHE A 191 42.49 17.77 2.10
C PHE A 191 41.91 19.17 1.90
N ARG A 192 42.46 20.13 2.64
CA ARG A 192 42.00 21.52 2.72
C ARG A 192 42.93 22.45 1.96
N GLY A 193 42.37 23.54 1.46
CA GLY A 193 43.11 24.65 0.88
C GLY A 193 43.52 25.67 1.94
N HIS A 194 44.29 26.67 1.52
CA HIS A 194 44.57 27.84 2.36
C HIS A 194 43.31 28.68 2.61
N ASP A 195 42.41 28.73 1.62
CA ASP A 195 41.12 29.41 1.69
C ASP A 195 40.02 28.52 1.08
N GLU A 196 39.03 28.14 1.88
CA GLU A 196 37.88 27.35 1.43
C GLU A 196 36.58 28.15 1.26
N ASN A 197 36.68 29.48 1.22
CA ASN A 197 35.55 30.36 0.95
C ASN A 197 34.92 30.06 -0.41
N LYS A 198 33.62 30.29 -0.54
CA LYS A 198 32.85 30.02 -1.77
C LYS A 198 33.41 30.72 -3.02
N THR A 199 34.08 31.85 -2.83
CA THR A 199 34.69 32.67 -3.90
C THR A 199 36.16 32.34 -4.17
N SER A 200 36.77 31.42 -3.42
CA SER A 200 38.15 31.00 -3.63
C SER A 200 38.29 30.28 -4.97
N LEU A 201 39.41 30.52 -5.68
CA LEU A 201 39.75 29.81 -6.93
C LEU A 201 40.09 28.33 -6.69
N ASN A 202 40.49 27.97 -5.47
CA ASN A 202 40.77 26.59 -5.08
C ASN A 202 40.35 26.42 -3.61
N GLN A 203 39.26 25.69 -3.40
CA GLN A 203 38.70 25.48 -2.06
C GLN A 203 39.34 24.32 -1.29
N GLY A 204 40.39 23.72 -1.83
CA GLY A 204 41.04 22.53 -1.30
C GLY A 204 40.64 21.27 -2.03
N ASN A 205 41.57 20.30 -2.05
CA ASN A 205 41.46 19.12 -2.91
C ASN A 205 40.21 18.28 -2.64
N PHE A 206 39.70 18.23 -1.39
CA PHE A 206 38.49 17.48 -1.09
C PHE A 206 37.24 18.11 -1.73
N LYS A 207 37.06 19.42 -1.58
CA LYS A 207 35.92 20.15 -2.16
C LYS A 207 35.98 20.10 -3.68
N GLU A 208 37.15 20.33 -4.27
CA GLU A 208 37.35 20.24 -5.71
C GLU A 208 37.09 18.83 -6.25
N ALA A 209 37.49 17.78 -5.52
CA ALA A 209 37.18 16.39 -5.89
C ALA A 209 35.67 16.11 -5.83
N CYS A 210 34.95 16.58 -4.80
CA CYS A 210 33.49 16.46 -4.75
C CYS A 210 32.82 17.20 -5.93
N VAL A 211 33.32 18.38 -6.30
CA VAL A 211 32.86 19.13 -7.48
C VAL A 211 33.17 18.39 -8.79
N LEU A 212 34.29 17.66 -8.86
CA LEU A 212 34.60 16.79 -9.99
C LEU A 212 33.64 15.60 -10.06
N PHE A 213 33.40 14.93 -8.93
CA PHE A 213 32.48 13.80 -8.85
C PHE A 213 31.04 14.21 -9.22
N SER A 214 30.57 15.38 -8.77
CA SER A 214 29.23 15.88 -9.13
C SER A 214 29.06 16.11 -10.64
N LYS A 215 30.13 16.46 -11.37
CA LYS A 215 30.07 16.61 -12.84
C LYS A 215 29.87 15.29 -13.58
N HIS A 216 30.34 14.18 -13.02
CA HIS A 216 30.33 12.88 -13.68
C HIS A 216 29.30 11.90 -13.11
N MET A 217 28.82 12.13 -11.89
CA MET A 217 27.90 11.24 -11.18
C MET A 217 26.63 12.01 -10.81
N PRO A 218 25.54 11.88 -11.60
CA PRO A 218 24.30 12.63 -11.37
C PRO A 218 23.71 12.44 -9.97
N LYS A 219 23.70 11.20 -9.45
CA LYS A 219 23.21 10.91 -8.10
C LYS A 219 24.05 11.56 -7.00
N PHE A 220 25.38 11.57 -7.18
CA PHE A 220 26.28 12.25 -6.26
C PHE A 220 26.01 13.75 -6.26
N SER A 221 25.84 14.36 -7.43
CA SER A 221 25.49 15.78 -7.56
C SER A 221 24.19 16.10 -6.85
N GLU A 222 23.16 15.27 -7.00
CA GLU A 222 21.87 15.48 -6.37
C GLU A 222 22.02 15.58 -4.84
N ILE A 223 22.70 14.61 -4.21
CA ILE A 223 22.90 14.59 -2.76
C ILE A 223 23.85 15.70 -2.31
N PHE A 224 24.94 15.93 -3.05
CA PHE A 224 25.93 16.97 -2.76
C PHE A 224 25.35 18.38 -2.77
N SER A 225 24.34 18.63 -3.62
CA SER A 225 23.68 19.94 -3.75
C SER A 225 22.57 20.20 -2.72
N LYS A 226 22.17 19.19 -1.93
CA LYS A 226 21.12 19.33 -0.91
C LYS A 226 21.70 20.07 0.30
N ASP A 227 21.06 21.16 0.70
CA ASP A 227 21.32 21.79 1.98
C ASP A 227 20.76 20.89 3.10
N THR A 228 21.65 20.26 3.86
CA THR A 228 21.29 19.51 5.06
C THR A 228 21.16 20.46 6.24
N ASN A 229 19.94 20.79 6.65
CA ASN A 229 19.69 21.48 7.91
C ASN A 229 19.90 20.49 9.06
N TYR A 230 21.05 20.56 9.73
CA TYR A 230 21.38 19.72 10.89
C TYR A 230 20.72 20.21 12.20
N THR A 231 19.76 21.13 12.14
CA THR A 231 19.04 21.59 13.33
C THR A 231 17.97 20.58 13.71
N SER A 232 18.22 19.86 14.79
CA SER A 232 17.19 19.14 15.54
C SER A 232 16.12 20.13 16.00
N HIS A 233 14.86 19.90 15.64
CA HIS A 233 13.71 20.57 16.25
C HIS A 233 13.35 19.92 17.59
#